data_AF-A0A2V6JPC9-F1
#
_entry.id   AF-A0A2V6JPC9-F1
#
_cell.length_a   1.000
_cell.length_b   1.000
_cell.length_c   1.000
_cell.angle_alpha   90.00
_cell.angle_beta   90.00
_cell.angle_gamma   90.00
#
_symmetry.space_group_name_H-M   'P 1'
#
loop_
_entity.id
_entity.type
_entity.pdbx_description
1 polymer ?
#
loop_
_entity_poly.entity_id
_entity_poly.type
_entity_poly.pdbx_seq_one_letter_code
_entity_poly.pdbx_strand_id
1 'polypeptide(L)' 'MNAEFIAMLDYLERERGIKREILLEAVSTALLSASKKSVGAARDLRIDIDPRT' A
#
# COMPACT_ATOMS: atom_id res chain seq x y z
N MET A 1 1.12 -4.05 -9.02
CA MET A 1 0.19 -2.91 -8.87
C MET A 1 -0.25 -2.39 -10.25
N ASN A 2 -1.37 -1.67 -10.35
CA ASN A 2 -1.78 -1.02 -11.62
C ASN A 2 -0.81 0.15 -11.94
N ALA A 3 -0.48 0.36 -13.22
CA ALA A 3 0.41 1.40 -13.72
C ALA A 3 0.03 2.81 -13.24
N GLU A 4 -1.28 3.13 -13.19
CA GLU A 4 -1.75 4.43 -12.68
C GLU A 4 -1.41 4.65 -11.20
N PHE A 5 -1.51 3.58 -10.40
CA PHE A 5 -1.19 3.65 -8.98
C PHE A 5 0.30 3.84 -8.75
N ILE A 6 1.14 3.17 -9.54
CA ILE A 6 2.60 3.33 -9.48
C ILE A 6 2.99 4.77 -9.85
N ALA A 7 2.43 5.32 -10.93
CA ALA A 7 2.70 6.70 -11.34
C ALA A 7 2.31 7.72 -10.26
N MET A 8 1.20 7.49 -9.55
CA MET A 8 0.77 8.34 -8.44
C MET A 8 1.73 8.26 -7.23
N LEU A 9 2.25 7.06 -6.92
CA LEU A 9 3.26 6.91 -5.86
C LEU A 9 4.57 7.62 -6.24
N ASP A 10 5.01 7.52 -7.49
CA ASP A 10 6.20 8.22 -7.99
C ASP A 10 6.03 9.75 -7.95
N TYR A 11 4.82 10.24 -8.26
CA TYR A 11 4.46 11.65 -8.11
C TYR A 11 4.58 12.10 -6.65
N LEU A 12 4.02 11.34 -5.71
CA LEU A 12 4.11 11.66 -4.27
C LEU A 12 5.56 11.64 -3.78
N GLU A 13 6.38 10.73 -4.26
CA GLU A 13 7.79 10.67 -3.93
C GLU A 13 8.55 11.90 -4.44
N ARG A 14 8.33 12.30 -5.69
CA ARG A 14 9.04 13.43 -6.31
C ARG A 14 8.55 14.79 -5.83
N GLU A 15 7.24 14.99 -5.77
CA GLU A 15 6.63 16.32 -5.56
C GLU A 15 6.37 16.61 -4.08
N ARG A 16 6.16 15.58 -3.26
CA ARG A 16 5.96 15.73 -1.81
C ARG A 16 7.19 15.31 -1.01
N GLY A 17 8.22 14.75 -1.65
CA GLY A 17 9.44 14.29 -0.98
C GLY A 17 9.20 13.11 -0.03
N ILE A 18 8.11 12.36 -0.22
CA ILE A 18 7.76 11.25 0.67
C ILE A 18 8.49 9.99 0.18
N LYS A 19 9.32 9.40 1.04
CA LYS A 19 10.04 8.18 0.69
C LYS A 19 9.09 7.06 0.25
N ARG A 20 9.47 6.35 -0.81
CA ARG A 20 8.78 5.15 -1.32
C ARG A 20 8.35 4.18 -0.21
N GLU A 21 9.23 3.92 0.74
CA GLU A 21 9.00 3.01 1.87
C GLU A 21 7.81 3.42 2.73
N ILE A 22 7.67 4.72 3.02
CA ILE A 22 6.56 5.28 3.83
C ILE A 22 5.25 5.13 3.07
N LEU A 23 5.26 5.40 1.76
CA LEU A 23 4.07 5.25 0.93
C LEU A 23 3.61 3.78 0.88
N LEU A 24 4.55 2.84 0.70
CA LEU A 24 4.24 1.42 0.67
C LEU A 24 3.70 0.91 2.02
N GLU A 25 4.26 1.37 3.13
CA GLU A 25 3.77 1.05 4.48
C GLU A 25 2.34 1.58 4.70
N ALA A 26 2.09 2.82 4.31
CA ALA A 26 0.76 3.43 4.40
C ALA A 26 -0.27 2.67 3.56
N VAL A 27 0.09 2.28 2.33
CA VAL A 27 -0.77 1.46 1.45
C VAL A 27 -1.04 0.09 2.06
N SER A 28 -0.01 -0.58 2.58
CA SER A 28 -0.16 -1.89 3.25
C SER A 28 -1.12 -1.81 4.43
N THR A 29 -0.99 -0.77 5.25
CA THR A 29 -1.87 -0.53 6.41
C THR A 29 -3.30 -0.25 5.97
N ALA A 30 -3.50 0.57 4.93
CA ALA A 30 -4.82 0.87 4.39
C ALA A 30 -5.50 -0.39 3.84
N LEU A 31 -4.76 -1.21 3.09
CA LEU A 31 -5.24 -2.50 2.56
C LEU A 31 -5.57 -3.48 3.68
N LEU A 32 -4.75 -3.56 4.72
CA LEU A 32 -5.01 -4.40 5.89
C LEU A 32 -6.30 -3.96 6.59
N SER A 33 -6.48 -2.66 6.79
CA SER A 33 -7.69 -2.08 7.40
C SER A 33 -8.95 -2.34 6.58
N ALA A 34 -8.88 -2.19 5.25
CA ALA A 34 -9.97 -2.53 4.35
C ALA A 34 -10.29 -4.04 4.36
N SER A 35 -9.25 -4.88 4.31
CA SER A 35 -9.37 -6.35 4.33
C SER A 35 -10.02 -6.85 5.62
N LYS A 36 -9.70 -6.25 6.77
CA LYS A 36 -10.32 -6.60 8.06
C LYS A 36 -11.86 -6.47 8.03
N LYS A 37 -12.41 -5.53 7.25
CA LYS A 37 -13.87 -5.38 7.08
C LYS A 37 -14.48 -6.49 6.22
N SER A 38 -13.72 -7.10 5.32
CA SER A 38 -14.19 -8.09 4.37
C SER A 38 -14.03 -9.54 4.84
N VAL A 39 -12.97 -9.85 5.57
CA VAL A 39 -12.54 -11.26 5.80
C VAL A 39 -13.03 -11.82 7.15
N GLY A 40 -13.77 -11.06 7.94
CA GLY A 40 -14.31 -11.52 9.24
C GLY A 40 -13.20 -11.75 10.29
N ALA A 41 -13.41 -12.69 11.22
CA ALA A 41 -12.54 -12.95 12.38
C ALA A 41 -11.19 -13.63 12.04
N ALA A 42 -10.56 -13.27 10.92
CA ALA A 42 -9.19 -13.67 10.62
C ALA A 42 -8.24 -12.89 11.55
N ARG A 43 -7.64 -13.60 12.51
CA ARG A 43 -6.83 -12.99 13.58
C ARG A 43 -5.47 -12.47 13.09
N ASP A 44 -4.99 -12.97 11.95
CA ASP A 44 -3.62 -12.74 11.48
C ASP A 44 -3.55 -12.48 9.97
N LEU A 45 -4.28 -11.44 9.51
CA LEU A 45 -4.15 -10.96 8.14
C LEU A 45 -2.81 -10.24 7.96
N ARG A 46 -2.06 -10.66 6.94
CA ARG A 46 -0.83 -9.99 6.48
C ARG A 46 -1.01 -9.58 5.04
N ILE A 47 -0.63 -8.34 4.74
CA ILE A 47 -0.51 -7.83 3.37
C ILE A 47 0.97 -7.87 3.01
N ASP A 48 1.28 -8.56 1.91
CA ASP A 48 2.61 -8.59 1.31
C ASP A 48 2.52 -7.86 -0.03
N ILE A 49 3.35 -6.83 -0.21
CA ILE A 49 3.39 -6.01 -1.42
C ILE A 49 4.75 -6.27 -2.07
N ASP A 50 4.78 -6.79 -3.30
CA ASP A 50 6.01 -6.85 -4.08
C ASP A 50 6.27 -5.45 -4.68
N PRO A 51 7.35 -4.75 -4.26
CA PRO A 51 7.64 -3.41 -4.77
C PRO A 51 8.12 -3.42 -6.23
N ARG A 52 8.40 -4.60 -6.82
CA ARG A 52 8.91 -4.74 -8.19
C ARG A 52 7.81 -4.86 -9.24
N THR A 53 6.56 -5.08 -8.84
CA THR A 53 5.40 -5.31 -9.75
C THR A 53 4.15 -4.62 -9.27
#